data_AF-A0A923ZSM5-F1
#
_entry.id   AF-A0A923ZSM5-F1
#
_cell.length_a   1.000
_cell.length_b   1.000
_cell.length_c   1.000
_cell.angle_alpha   90.00
_cell.angle_beta   90.00
_cell.angle_gamma   90.00
#
_symmetry.space_group_name_H-M   'P 1'
#
loop_
_entity.id
_entity.type
_entity.pdbx_description
1 polymer ?
#
loop_
_entity_poly.entity_id
_entity_poly.type
_entity_poly.pdbx_seq_one_letter_code
_entity_poly.pdbx_strand_id
1 'polypeptide(L)'
;MKINKILFGITITIGAVEFVYRDAKQHLGLNHCQSTQKERLDFHHNFSLTMLSLAKITDWLNKPKDSRKAFSIHDIKAQYFNEQFLNKIFSVFAITPELQLNNPNIDSLRNYAKIAA
;
A
#
# COMPACT_ATOMS: atom_id res chain seq x y z
N MET A 1 -38.74 2.66 -1.79
CA MET A 1 -37.50 2.94 -2.56
C MET A 1 -36.40 3.65 -1.77
N LYS A 2 -36.69 4.53 -0.79
CA LYS A 2 -35.66 5.18 0.06
C LYS A 2 -34.92 4.22 1.01
N ILE A 3 -35.61 3.24 1.60
CA ILE A 3 -35.03 2.27 2.54
C ILE A 3 -33.94 1.41 1.87
N ASN A 4 -34.17 0.93 0.64
CA ASN A 4 -33.17 0.14 -0.10
C ASN A 4 -31.93 0.97 -0.46
N LYS A 5 -32.06 2.26 -0.76
CA LYS A 5 -30.90 3.15 -0.98
C LYS A 5 -30.09 3.36 0.32
N ILE A 6 -30.76 3.47 1.47
CA ILE A 6 -30.11 3.59 2.77
C ILE A 6 -29.39 2.30 3.14
N LEU A 7 -30.06 1.14 3.02
CA LEU A 7 -29.43 -0.17 3.26
C LEU A 7 -28.23 -0.39 2.33
N PHE A 8 -28.37 -0.07 1.04
CA PHE A 8 -27.28 -0.19 0.08
C PHE A 8 -26.09 0.72 0.41
N GLY A 9 -26.36 1.96 0.84
CA GLY A 9 -25.32 2.88 1.30
C GLY A 9 -24.59 2.40 2.57
N ILE A 10 -25.32 1.81 3.53
CA ILE A 10 -24.73 1.25 4.75
C ILE A 10 -23.81 0.06 4.41
N THR A 11 -24.25 -0.87 3.57
CA THR A 11 -23.44 -2.04 3.17
C THR A 11 -22.14 -1.63 2.46
N ILE A 12 -22.20 -0.64 1.57
CA ILE A 12 -21.00 -0.11 0.89
C ILE A 12 -20.03 0.49 1.91
N THR A 13 -20.54 1.24 2.88
CA THR A 13 -19.72 1.93 3.89
C THR A 13 -19.03 0.92 4.83
N ILE A 14 -19.74 -0.13 5.25
CA ILE A 14 -19.18 -1.20 6.08
C ILE A 14 -18.04 -1.91 5.34
N GLY A 15 -18.26 -2.26 4.07
CA GLY A 15 -17.22 -2.89 3.26
C GLY A 15 -15.96 -2.03 3.14
N ALA A 16 -16.11 -0.74 2.87
CA ALA A 16 -14.97 0.18 2.75
C ALA A 16 -14.11 0.25 4.04
N VAL A 17 -14.76 0.21 5.21
CA VAL A 17 -14.06 0.20 6.51
C VAL A 17 -13.38 -1.15 6.76
N GLU A 18 -14.02 -2.26 6.42
CA GLU A 18 -13.45 -3.61 6.56
C GLU A 18 -12.14 -3.76 5.78
N PHE A 19 -12.11 -3.32 4.52
CA PHE A 19 -10.90 -3.35 3.69
C PHE A 19 -9.74 -2.57 4.32
N VAL A 20 -10.02 -1.40 4.89
CA VAL A 20 -9.03 -0.57 5.58
C VAL A 20 -8.40 -1.29 6.77
N TYR A 21 -9.21 -1.87 7.64
CA TYR A 21 -8.71 -2.61 8.81
C TYR A 21 -7.95 -3.88 8.41
N ARG A 22 -8.43 -4.60 7.40
CA ARG A 22 -7.78 -5.81 6.90
C ARG A 22 -6.39 -5.52 6.36
N ASP A 23 -6.25 -4.50 5.51
CA ASP A 23 -4.96 -4.17 4.91
C ASP A 23 -3.98 -3.62 5.97
N ALA A 24 -4.46 -2.80 6.91
CA ALA A 24 -3.64 -2.32 8.03
C ALA A 24 -3.14 -3.48 8.90
N LYS A 25 -3.98 -4.48 9.17
CA LYS A 25 -3.59 -5.68 9.92
C LYS A 25 -2.57 -6.53 9.18
N GLN A 26 -2.76 -6.76 7.89
CA GLN A 26 -1.90 -7.64 7.09
C GLN A 26 -0.56 -7.01 6.73
N HIS A 27 -0.52 -5.69 6.46
CA HIS A 27 0.65 -5.06 5.86
C HIS A 27 1.35 -4.03 6.75
N LEU A 28 0.62 -3.34 7.62
CA LEU A 28 1.13 -2.24 8.44
C LEU A 28 1.27 -2.59 9.91
N GLY A 29 0.94 -3.84 10.23
CA GLY A 29 1.23 -4.42 11.52
C GLY A 29 0.28 -4.01 12.63
N LEU A 30 -0.97 -3.62 12.33
CA LEU A 30 -1.96 -3.12 13.31
C LEU A 30 -2.01 -3.90 14.65
N ASN A 31 -1.81 -5.22 14.62
CA ASN A 31 -1.88 -6.10 15.79
C ASN A 31 -0.52 -6.60 16.32
N HIS A 32 0.60 -6.01 15.89
CA HIS A 32 1.94 -6.46 16.29
C HIS A 32 2.41 -5.87 17.63
N CYS A 33 1.84 -4.74 18.07
CA CYS A 33 2.17 -4.17 19.37
C CYS A 33 1.61 -5.03 20.50
N GLN A 34 2.50 -5.44 21.41
CA GLN A 34 2.17 -6.20 22.62
C GLN A 34 2.50 -5.43 23.90
N SER A 35 2.36 -4.10 23.86
CA SER A 35 2.55 -3.25 25.03
C SER A 35 1.44 -3.48 26.06
N THR A 36 1.80 -3.51 27.34
CA THR A 36 0.86 -3.56 28.47
C THR A 36 0.26 -2.20 28.81
N GLN A 37 0.88 -1.11 28.35
CA GLN A 37 0.38 0.26 28.54
C GLN A 37 -0.61 0.63 27.44
N LYS A 38 -1.78 1.15 27.85
CA LYS A 38 -2.89 1.50 26.95
C LYS A 38 -2.50 2.59 25.96
N GLU A 39 -1.79 3.61 26.41
CA GLU A 39 -1.41 4.78 25.61
C GLU A 39 -0.52 4.38 24.43
N ARG A 40 0.40 3.43 24.66
CA ARG A 40 1.29 2.91 23.62
C ARG A 40 0.55 2.05 22.60
N LEU A 41 -0.46 1.31 23.05
CA LEU A 41 -1.30 0.49 22.17
C LEU A 41 -2.16 1.40 21.28
N ASP A 42 -2.83 2.39 21.87
CA ASP A 42 -3.65 3.37 21.17
C ASP A 42 -2.80 4.16 20.15
N PHE A 43 -1.59 4.59 20.53
CA PHE A 43 -0.64 5.23 19.61
C PHE A 43 -0.27 4.33 18.43
N HIS A 44 0.06 3.06 18.68
CA HIS A 44 0.46 2.14 17.63
C HIS A 44 -0.68 1.85 16.63
N HIS A 45 -1.91 1.70 17.12
CA HIS A 45 -3.08 1.52 16.26
C HIS A 45 -3.32 2.75 15.38
N ASN A 46 -3.30 3.94 15.98
CA ASN A 46 -3.45 5.20 15.25
C ASN A 46 -2.34 5.36 14.20
N PHE A 47 -1.09 5.09 14.57
CA PHE A 47 0.05 5.16 13.65
C PHE A 47 -0.11 4.22 12.45
N SER A 48 -0.56 2.98 12.68
CA SER A 48 -0.79 2.00 11.60
C SER A 48 -1.86 2.48 10.61
N LEU A 49 -2.96 3.07 11.10
CA LEU A 49 -4.03 3.61 10.27
C LEU A 49 -3.62 4.91 9.56
N THR A 50 -2.83 5.76 10.21
CA THR A 50 -2.25 6.96 9.58
C THR A 50 -1.30 6.57 8.46
N MET A 51 -0.42 5.58 8.65
CA MET A 51 0.48 5.10 7.60
C MET A 51 -0.27 4.58 6.37
N LEU A 52 -1.42 3.90 6.57
CA LEU A 52 -2.28 3.49 5.47
C LEU A 52 -2.77 4.68 4.65
N SER A 53 -3.18 5.73 5.35
CA SER A 53 -3.73 6.93 4.75
C SER A 53 -2.65 7.70 3.98
N LEU A 54 -1.44 7.77 4.55
CA LEU A 54 -0.27 8.32 3.87
C LEU A 54 0.08 7.53 2.62
N ALA A 55 0.13 6.19 2.68
CA ALA A 55 0.42 5.34 1.52
C ALA A 55 -0.59 5.57 0.36
N LYS A 56 -1.87 5.73 0.69
CA LYS A 56 -2.91 6.12 -0.29
C LYS A 56 -2.65 7.49 -0.90
N ILE A 57 -2.24 8.47 -0.09
CA ILE A 57 -1.95 9.83 -0.56
C ILE A 57 -0.75 9.84 -1.49
N THR A 58 0.34 9.19 -1.11
CA THR A 58 1.62 9.24 -1.83
C THR A 58 1.58 8.49 -3.15
N ASP A 59 0.96 7.30 -3.20
CA ASP A 59 0.97 6.47 -4.41
C ASP A 59 -0.32 6.58 -5.25
N TRP A 60 -1.49 6.52 -4.60
CA TRP A 60 -2.76 6.41 -5.31
C TRP A 60 -3.36 7.76 -5.70
N LEU A 61 -3.35 8.74 -4.78
CA LEU A 61 -3.89 10.08 -5.06
C LEU A 61 -3.01 10.89 -6.02
N ASN A 62 -1.70 10.62 -6.04
CA ASN A 62 -0.76 11.27 -6.95
C ASN A 62 -1.01 10.91 -8.43
N LYS A 63 -1.69 9.78 -8.70
CA LYS A 63 -2.02 9.35 -10.07
C LYS A 63 -3.27 10.10 -10.59
N PRO A 64 -3.33 10.47 -11.89
CA PRO A 64 -4.52 11.09 -12.48
C PRO A 64 -5.72 10.13 -12.39
N LYS A 65 -6.92 10.68 -12.18
CA LYS A 65 -8.14 9.91 -11.87
C LYS A 65 -8.39 8.77 -12.85
N ASP A 66 -8.15 8.99 -14.14
CA ASP A 66 -8.42 8.01 -15.20
C ASP A 66 -7.44 6.82 -15.20
N SER A 67 -6.28 6.98 -14.54
CA SER A 67 -5.25 5.94 -14.42
C SER A 67 -5.27 5.21 -13.07
N ARG A 68 -6.17 5.60 -12.15
CA ARG A 68 -6.23 5.04 -10.80
C ARG A 68 -6.81 3.64 -10.85
N LYS A 69 -5.94 2.64 -10.68
CA LYS A 69 -6.35 1.26 -10.42
C LYS A 69 -6.87 1.09 -8.99
N ALA A 70 -7.38 -0.11 -8.69
CA ALA A 70 -7.70 -0.49 -7.32
C ALA A 70 -6.46 -0.34 -6.42
N PHE A 71 -6.66 0.19 -5.21
CA PHE A 71 -5.59 0.37 -4.24
C PHE A 71 -5.22 -0.97 -3.60
N SER A 72 -3.93 -1.29 -3.58
CA SER A 72 -3.37 -2.50 -2.96
C SER A 72 -2.05 -2.16 -2.29
N ILE A 73 -1.97 -2.29 -0.96
CA ILE A 73 -0.71 -2.08 -0.23
C ILE A 73 0.31 -3.14 -0.59
N HIS A 74 -0.14 -4.37 -0.87
CA HIS A 74 0.72 -5.45 -1.31
C HIS A 74 1.54 -5.03 -2.54
N ASP A 75 0.89 -4.44 -3.53
CA ASP A 75 1.54 -4.03 -4.77
C ASP A 75 2.51 -2.88 -4.56
N ILE A 76 2.14 -1.92 -3.70
CA ILE A 76 3.02 -0.81 -3.31
C ILE A 76 4.26 -1.37 -2.62
N LYS A 77 4.08 -2.25 -1.64
CA LYS A 77 5.18 -2.86 -0.88
C LYS A 77 6.10 -3.68 -1.80
N ALA A 78 5.54 -4.48 -2.70
CA ALA A 78 6.29 -5.26 -3.68
C ALA A 78 7.11 -4.35 -4.59
N GLN A 79 6.50 -3.29 -5.13
CA GLN A 79 7.20 -2.34 -5.98
C GLN A 79 8.38 -1.68 -5.26
N TYR A 80 8.16 -1.10 -4.07
CA TYR A 80 9.25 -0.46 -3.32
C TYR A 80 10.33 -1.46 -2.92
N PHE A 81 9.97 -2.69 -2.56
CA PHE A 81 10.94 -3.74 -2.26
C PHE A 81 11.81 -4.06 -3.48
N ASN A 82 11.19 -4.27 -4.64
CA ASN A 82 11.91 -4.55 -5.89
C ASN A 82 12.84 -3.40 -6.27
N GLU A 83 12.37 -2.15 -6.15
CA GLU A 83 13.20 -0.97 -6.42
C GLU A 83 14.44 -0.92 -5.53
N GLN A 84 14.27 -1.13 -4.22
CA GLN A 84 15.40 -1.15 -3.29
C GLN A 84 16.34 -2.33 -3.54
N PHE A 85 15.78 -3.49 -3.89
CA PHE A 85 16.56 -4.68 -4.19
C PHE A 85 17.38 -4.50 -5.48
N LEU A 86 16.80 -3.92 -6.53
CA LEU A 86 17.50 -3.56 -7.77
C LEU A 86 18.63 -2.56 -7.51
N ASN A 87 18.37 -1.52 -6.73
CA ASN A 87 19.40 -0.56 -6.33
C ASN A 87 20.55 -1.24 -5.58
N LYS A 88 20.24 -2.22 -4.72
CA LYS A 88 21.25 -3.00 -4.02
C LYS A 88 22.08 -3.86 -4.98
N ILE A 89 21.44 -4.52 -5.94
CA ILE A 89 22.12 -5.30 -6.99
C ILE A 89 23.06 -4.39 -7.78
N PHE A 90 22.58 -3.25 -8.29
CA PHE A 90 23.40 -2.32 -9.05
C PHE A 90 24.60 -1.81 -8.25
N SER A 91 24.40 -1.51 -6.96
CA SER A 91 25.47 -1.14 -6.05
C SER A 91 26.50 -2.25 -5.84
N VAL A 92 26.08 -3.51 -5.72
CA VAL A 92 26.97 -4.65 -5.50
C VAL A 92 27.76 -5.00 -6.76
N PHE A 93 27.15 -4.92 -7.93
CA PHE A 93 27.77 -5.24 -9.22
C PHE A 93 28.42 -4.03 -9.92
N ALA A 94 28.48 -2.86 -9.27
CA ALA A 94 28.99 -1.61 -9.83
C ALA A 94 28.37 -1.23 -11.20
N ILE A 95 27.09 -1.55 -11.38
CA ILE A 95 26.33 -1.18 -12.58
C ILE A 95 25.84 0.25 -12.40
N THR A 96 26.12 1.15 -13.35
CA THR A 96 25.66 2.54 -13.29
C THR A 96 24.13 2.61 -13.34
N PRO A 97 23.44 3.08 -12.29
CA PRO A 97 21.97 3.09 -12.22
C PRO A 97 21.33 3.96 -13.29
N GLU A 98 22.00 5.06 -13.67
CA GLU A 98 21.47 6.10 -14.55
C GLU A 98 21.18 5.61 -15.97
N LEU A 99 21.91 4.60 -16.44
CA LEU A 99 21.71 4.00 -17.77
C LEU A 99 20.59 2.95 -17.79
N GLN A 100 20.21 2.42 -16.63
CA GLN A 100 19.26 1.31 -16.49
C GLN A 100 17.82 1.79 -16.24
N LEU A 101 17.63 3.01 -15.71
CA LEU A 101 16.30 3.56 -15.38
C LEU A 101 15.35 3.69 -16.58
N ASN A 102 15.88 3.85 -17.79
CA ASN A 102 15.09 3.99 -19.02
C ASN A 102 14.84 2.66 -19.75
N ASN A 103 15.29 1.54 -19.20
CA ASN A 103 15.15 0.24 -19.83
C ASN A 103 13.77 -0.39 -19.48
N PRO A 104 12.93 -0.75 -20.48
CA PRO A 104 11.63 -1.36 -20.23
C PRO A 104 11.72 -2.68 -19.44
N ASN A 105 12.84 -3.39 -19.49
CA ASN A 105 13.07 -4.60 -18.70
C ASN A 105 13.24 -4.31 -17.20
N ILE A 106 13.65 -3.09 -16.82
CA ILE A 106 13.72 -2.70 -15.41
C ILE A 106 12.31 -2.42 -14.89
N ASP A 107 11.42 -1.84 -15.69
CA ASP A 107 10.04 -1.62 -15.29
C ASP A 107 9.27 -2.93 -15.07
N SER A 108 9.57 -3.99 -15.83
CA SER A 108 8.99 -5.32 -15.58
C SER A 108 9.48 -5.89 -14.25
N LEU A 109 10.75 -5.70 -13.90
CA LEU A 109 11.32 -6.10 -12.61
C LEU A 109 10.79 -5.27 -11.44
N ARG A 110 10.61 -3.96 -11.60
CA ARG A 110 9.96 -3.09 -10.59
C ARG A 110 8.54 -3.57 -10.29
N ASN A 111 7.81 -3.97 -11.33
CA ASN A 111 6.44 -4.46 -11.20
C ASN A 111 6.32 -5.96 -10.88
N TYR A 112 7.44 -6.66 -10.64
CA TYR A 112 7.44 -8.08 -10.31
C TYR A 112 6.66 -8.34 -9.01
N ALA A 113 5.90 -9.44 -8.96
CA ALA A 113 5.07 -9.85 -7.82
C ALA A 113 3.93 -8.89 -7.42
N LYS A 114 3.67 -7.83 -8.20
CA LYS A 114 2.40 -7.10 -8.11
C LYS A 114 1.30 -8.02 -8.61
N ILE A 115 0.29 -8.26 -7.79
CA ILE A 115 -0.87 -9.04 -8.19
C ILE A 115 -1.66 -8.09 -9.08
N ALA A 116 -1.72 -8.36 -10.38
CA ALA A 116 -2.41 -7.51 -11.34
C ALA A 116 -3.85 -7.24 -10.86
N ALA A 117 -4.04 -6.06 -10.26
CA ALA A 117 -5.35 -5.50 -9.97
C ALA A 117 -5.98 -4.94 -11.25
#